data_AF-A0A3A1UMP8-F1
#
_entry.id   AF-A0A3A1UMP8-F1
#
_cell.length_a   1.000
_cell.length_b   1.000
_cell.length_c   1.000
_cell.angle_alpha   90.00
_cell.angle_beta   90.00
_cell.angle_gamma   90.00
#
_symmetry.space_group_name_H-M   'P 1'
#
loop_
_entity.id
_entity.type
_entity.pdbx_description
1 polymer ?
#
loop_
_entity_poly.entity_id
_entity_poly.type
_entity_poly.pdbx_seq_one_letter_code
_entity_poly.pdbx_strand_id
1 'polypeptide(L)'
;MGLWSRVRGIVKRPEPPIAERSVFELSPGDVCEVSMVTYQVIGRTSNQRRRSALVTLQDGSDIRYLLIEDREAIAYTLYTAIDGRLDSFYEVPMTLELDGRVYHLEEQYVDWIATVGKTPFPRGGEQSVWQFQSDDRKLLRIEWLDGRFMLYEGEDIIAADVEVLWGNTGSQQ
;
A
#
# COMPACT_ATOMS: atom_id res chain seq x y z
N MET A 1 19.49 63.69 14.16
CA MET A 1 19.89 62.49 13.39
C MET A 1 19.97 61.32 14.37
N GLY A 2 18.89 60.54 14.52
CA GLY A 2 18.74 59.55 15.59
C GLY A 2 19.24 58.16 15.22
N LEU A 3 19.91 57.51 16.19
CA LEU A 3 20.50 56.16 16.18
C LEU A 3 19.48 55.00 16.15
N TRP A 4 18.25 55.23 15.68
CA TRP A 4 17.17 54.22 15.73
C TRP A 4 16.68 53.73 14.36
N SER A 5 17.27 54.21 13.27
CA SER A 5 16.87 53.82 11.90
C SER A 5 17.58 52.57 11.35
N ARG A 6 18.38 51.85 12.16
CA ARG A 6 19.26 50.77 11.66
C ARG A 6 18.93 49.34 12.08
N VAL A 7 17.77 49.08 12.71
CA VAL A 7 17.37 47.71 13.06
C VAL A 7 16.00 47.38 12.44
N ARG A 8 15.95 47.38 11.10
CA ARG A 8 14.89 46.69 10.35
C ARG A 8 15.56 45.71 9.40
N GLY A 9 15.96 44.58 9.95
CA GLY A 9 16.60 43.52 9.20
C GLY A 9 16.36 42.18 9.86
N ILE A 10 15.51 41.38 9.20
CA ILE A 10 15.58 39.92 9.18
C ILE A 10 15.04 39.23 10.44
N VAL A 11 13.73 39.33 10.65
CA VAL A 11 13.00 38.16 11.19
C VAL A 11 12.60 37.33 9.97
N LYS A 12 13.52 36.45 9.53
CA LYS A 12 13.16 35.34 8.64
C LYS A 12 12.19 34.48 9.44
N ARG A 13 10.91 34.45 9.04
CA ARG A 13 10.02 33.41 9.53
C ARG A 13 10.70 32.08 9.16
N PRO A 14 10.89 31.14 10.11
CA PRO A 14 11.36 29.81 9.74
C PRO A 14 10.42 29.31 8.64
N GLU A 15 11.00 28.84 7.53
CA GLU A 15 10.26 28.17 6.48
C GLU A 15 9.43 27.08 7.16
N PRO A 16 8.11 27.00 6.92
CA PRO A 16 7.31 25.97 7.53
C PRO A 16 7.98 24.62 7.22
N PRO A 17 8.18 23.75 8.22
CA PRO A 17 8.77 22.45 7.98
C PRO A 17 7.98 21.78 6.86
N ILE A 18 8.67 21.35 5.81
CA ILE A 18 8.07 20.59 4.72
C ILE A 18 7.47 19.36 5.40
N ALA A 19 6.14 19.25 5.39
CA ALA A 19 5.47 18.09 5.98
C ALA A 19 6.01 16.84 5.28
N GLU A 20 6.59 15.92 6.05
CA GLU A 20 6.99 14.63 5.52
C GLU A 20 5.75 13.94 4.98
N ARG A 21 5.77 13.63 3.67
CA ARG A 21 4.68 12.91 3.04
C ARG A 21 4.52 11.55 3.70
N SER A 22 3.28 11.21 3.99
CA SER A 22 2.97 9.92 4.61
C SER A 22 3.14 8.79 3.59
N VAL A 23 3.64 7.63 4.00
CA VAL A 23 3.79 6.45 3.12
C VAL A 23 2.47 5.98 2.50
N PHE A 24 1.33 6.28 3.13
CA PHE A 24 0.00 6.04 2.56
C PHE A 24 -0.28 6.93 1.33
N GLU A 25 0.46 8.02 1.15
CA GLU A 25 0.32 8.97 0.05
C GLU A 25 1.02 8.52 -1.23
N LEU A 26 1.79 7.42 -1.20
CA LEU A 26 2.42 6.81 -2.39
C LEU A 26 1.47 6.78 -3.58
N SER A 27 1.95 7.27 -4.72
CA SER A 27 1.13 7.57 -5.88
C SER A 27 1.83 7.14 -7.17
N PRO A 28 1.08 6.93 -8.27
CA PRO A 28 1.69 6.59 -9.54
C PRO A 28 2.76 7.62 -9.96
N GLY A 29 3.97 7.13 -10.25
CA GLY A 29 5.13 7.97 -10.57
C GLY A 29 6.16 8.09 -9.44
N ASP A 30 5.79 7.73 -8.21
CA ASP A 30 6.75 7.55 -7.13
C ASP A 30 7.58 6.27 -7.34
N VAL A 31 8.70 6.19 -6.64
CA VAL A 31 9.57 5.00 -6.59
C VAL A 31 9.65 4.52 -5.15
N CYS A 32 9.61 3.21 -4.95
CA CYS A 32 9.87 2.62 -3.64
C CYS A 32 10.85 1.47 -3.76
N GLU A 33 11.75 1.37 -2.81
CA GLU A 33 12.59 0.20 -2.63
C GLU A 33 11.95 -0.70 -1.57
N VAL A 34 11.84 -1.99 -1.87
CA VAL A 34 11.37 -3.01 -0.93
C VAL A 34 12.34 -4.17 -0.99
N SER A 35 13.01 -4.45 0.13
CA SER A 35 13.99 -5.53 0.25
C SER A 35 15.10 -5.44 -0.81
N MET A 36 15.67 -4.25 -1.00
CA MET A 36 16.72 -3.93 -1.98
C MET A 36 16.30 -4.06 -3.46
N VAL A 37 15.01 -4.17 -3.75
CA VAL A 37 14.47 -4.12 -5.12
C VAL A 37 13.75 -2.81 -5.33
N THR A 38 14.15 -2.06 -6.36
CA THR A 38 13.56 -0.77 -6.72
C THR A 38 12.37 -0.96 -7.64
N TYR A 39 11.20 -0.48 -7.22
CA TYR A 39 9.96 -0.55 -7.98
C TYR A 39 9.45 0.83 -8.36
N GLN A 40 8.85 0.93 -9.54
CA GLN A 40 7.98 2.05 -9.88
C GLN A 40 6.59 1.82 -9.28
N VAL A 41 6.04 2.83 -8.61
CA VAL A 41 4.63 2.83 -8.23
C VAL A 41 3.79 3.16 -9.45
N ILE A 42 2.88 2.26 -9.81
CA ILE A 42 1.98 2.43 -10.96
C ILE A 42 0.51 2.55 -10.57
N GLY A 43 0.15 2.20 -9.34
CA GLY A 43 -1.20 2.32 -8.82
C GLY A 43 -1.27 2.25 -7.31
N ARG A 44 -2.40 2.70 -6.75
CA ARG A 44 -2.73 2.58 -5.33
C ARG A 44 -4.22 2.32 -5.16
N THR A 45 -4.54 1.36 -4.32
CA THR A 45 -5.87 1.15 -3.73
C THR A 45 -5.83 1.57 -2.27
N SER A 46 -6.66 2.51 -1.83
CA SER A 46 -6.69 3.03 -0.46
C SER A 46 -8.01 2.71 0.24
N ASN A 47 -7.93 2.28 1.49
CA ASN A 47 -9.06 2.15 2.41
C ASN A 47 -8.86 3.15 3.56
N GLN A 48 -9.64 4.24 3.56
CA GLN A 48 -9.51 5.29 4.57
C GLN A 48 -9.99 4.83 5.95
N ARG A 49 -11.02 3.99 6.02
CA ARG A 49 -11.60 3.53 7.30
C ARG A 49 -10.59 2.69 8.08
N ARG A 50 -9.84 1.85 7.37
CA ARG A 50 -8.80 1.00 7.96
C ARG A 50 -7.40 1.60 7.92
N ARG A 51 -7.27 2.83 7.38
CA ARG A 51 -5.98 3.50 7.17
C ARG A 51 -4.96 2.55 6.54
N SER A 52 -5.34 1.97 5.40
CA SER A 52 -4.47 1.08 4.63
C SER A 52 -4.39 1.45 3.15
N ALA A 53 -3.29 1.04 2.52
CA ALA A 53 -3.05 1.23 1.10
C ALA A 53 -2.38 -0.02 0.49
N LEU A 54 -2.95 -0.55 -0.59
CA LEU A 54 -2.32 -1.56 -1.43
C LEU A 54 -1.71 -0.86 -2.66
N VAL A 55 -0.39 -0.76 -2.66
CA VAL A 55 0.38 -0.09 -3.71
C VAL A 55 0.76 -1.12 -4.76
N THR A 56 0.46 -0.84 -6.03
CA THR A 56 0.86 -1.69 -7.17
C THR A 56 2.24 -1.25 -7.65
N LEU A 57 3.18 -2.17 -7.53
CA LEU A 57 4.60 -1.99 -7.81
C LEU A 57 4.97 -2.68 -9.11
N GLN A 58 5.84 -2.05 -9.89
CA GLN A 58 6.34 -2.59 -11.14
C GLN A 58 7.87 -2.54 -11.20
N ASP A 59 8.49 -3.68 -11.49
CA ASP A 59 9.88 -3.80 -11.92
C ASP A 59 9.92 -4.55 -13.26
N GLY A 60 10.17 -3.83 -14.36
CA GLY A 60 10.08 -4.40 -15.70
C GLY A 60 8.70 -5.00 -16.00
N SER A 61 8.65 -6.32 -16.18
CA SER A 61 7.39 -7.09 -16.37
C SER A 61 6.74 -7.54 -15.07
N ASP A 62 7.47 -7.49 -13.96
CA ASP A 62 7.07 -8.11 -12.71
C ASP A 62 6.21 -7.12 -11.91
N ILE A 63 5.07 -7.62 -11.44
CA ILE A 63 4.14 -6.85 -10.61
C ILE A 63 4.12 -7.43 -9.21
N ARG A 64 4.28 -6.56 -8.23
CA ARG A 64 4.14 -6.86 -6.80
C ARG A 64 3.11 -5.92 -6.17
N TYR A 65 2.59 -6.30 -5.02
CA TYR A 65 1.62 -5.49 -4.29
C TYR A 65 2.10 -5.27 -2.86
N LEU A 66 2.44 -4.04 -2.53
CA LEU A 66 2.84 -3.68 -1.17
C LEU A 66 1.61 -3.21 -0.40
N LEU A 67 1.17 -4.02 0.56
CA LEU A 67 0.15 -3.62 1.51
C LEU A 67 0.81 -2.85 2.64
N ILE A 68 0.31 -1.64 2.90
CA ILE A 68 0.70 -0.76 3.99
C ILE A 68 -0.50 -0.63 4.92
N GLU A 69 -0.33 -0.93 6.19
CA GLU A 69 -1.39 -0.82 7.20
C GLU A 69 -0.94 -0.03 8.42
N ASP A 70 -1.82 0.83 8.92
CA ASP A 70 -1.63 1.53 10.20
C ASP A 70 -2.21 0.66 11.32
N ARG A 71 -1.34 -0.06 12.03
CA ARG A 71 -1.71 -0.91 13.20
C ARG A 71 -1.21 -0.26 14.49
N GLU A 72 -0.48 -1.01 15.32
CA GLU A 72 0.29 -0.42 16.44
C GLU A 72 1.49 0.39 15.93
N ALA A 73 2.02 -0.03 14.78
CA ALA A 73 3.01 0.66 13.96
C ALA A 73 2.65 0.44 12.49
N ILE A 74 3.32 1.16 11.59
CA ILE A 74 3.17 0.94 10.15
C ILE A 74 3.72 -0.45 9.81
N ALA A 75 2.85 -1.31 9.29
CA ALA A 75 3.17 -2.66 8.86
C ALA A 75 3.19 -2.75 7.33
N TYR A 76 4.09 -3.58 6.82
CA TYR A 76 4.27 -3.80 5.40
C TYR A 76 4.17 -5.29 5.09
N THR A 77 3.42 -5.63 4.05
CA THR A 77 3.34 -7.00 3.52
C THR A 77 3.51 -6.94 2.02
N LEU A 78 4.43 -7.73 1.47
CA LEU A 78 4.65 -7.80 0.03
C LEU A 78 3.97 -9.03 -0.54
N TYR A 79 3.13 -8.80 -1.54
CA TYR A 79 2.30 -9.80 -2.16
C TYR A 79 2.66 -10.00 -3.64
N THR A 80 2.38 -11.21 -4.09
CA THR A 80 2.43 -11.63 -5.50
C THR A 80 1.06 -12.17 -5.86
N ALA A 81 0.50 -11.74 -6.98
CA ALA A 81 -0.72 -12.36 -7.47
C ALA A 81 -0.43 -13.80 -7.88
N ILE A 82 -1.32 -14.71 -7.49
CA ILE A 82 -1.30 -16.10 -7.92
C ILE A 82 -2.61 -16.41 -8.63
N ASP A 83 -2.55 -17.38 -9.52
CA ASP A 83 -3.73 -17.84 -10.22
C ASP A 83 -4.65 -18.59 -9.26
N GLY A 84 -5.92 -18.24 -9.31
CA GLY A 84 -6.97 -18.94 -8.60
C GLY A 84 -8.24 -18.91 -9.43
N ARG A 85 -9.27 -19.57 -8.92
CA ARG A 85 -10.62 -19.35 -9.42
C ARG A 85 -11.57 -19.42 -8.24
N LEU A 86 -12.37 -18.38 -8.12
CA LEU A 86 -13.47 -18.32 -7.20
C LEU A 86 -14.70 -17.90 -8.01
N ASP A 87 -15.76 -18.71 -7.97
CA ASP A 87 -16.99 -18.41 -8.71
C ASP A 87 -17.90 -17.47 -7.90
N SER A 88 -17.74 -17.46 -6.57
CA SER A 88 -18.53 -16.63 -5.66
C SER A 88 -17.78 -16.29 -4.38
N PHE A 89 -17.97 -15.08 -3.84
CA PHE A 89 -17.38 -14.70 -2.55
C PHE A 89 -17.90 -15.53 -1.36
N TYR A 90 -19.05 -16.21 -1.50
CA TYR A 90 -19.55 -17.14 -0.48
C TYR A 90 -18.76 -18.45 -0.38
N GLU A 91 -17.86 -18.71 -1.34
CA GLU A 91 -17.07 -19.93 -1.39
C GLU A 91 -15.77 -19.83 -0.62
N VAL A 92 -15.41 -18.66 -0.09
CA VAL A 92 -14.15 -18.49 0.67
C VAL A 92 -14.25 -19.22 2.01
N PRO A 93 -13.48 -20.32 2.22
CA PRO A 93 -13.57 -21.11 3.44
C PRO A 93 -12.73 -20.49 4.56
N MET A 94 -12.92 -20.97 5.79
CA MET A 94 -12.08 -20.59 6.94
C MET A 94 -10.67 -21.20 6.90
N THR A 95 -10.45 -22.20 6.06
CA THR A 95 -9.16 -22.90 5.93
C THR A 95 -8.94 -23.26 4.47
N LEU A 96 -7.75 -22.99 3.96
CA LEU A 96 -7.32 -23.23 2.59
C LEU A 96 -6.06 -24.07 2.58
N GLU A 97 -5.95 -24.97 1.61
CA GLU A 97 -4.70 -25.68 1.33
C GLU A 97 -4.19 -25.24 -0.05
N LEU A 98 -2.96 -24.75 -0.08
CA LEU A 98 -2.29 -24.30 -1.30
C LEU A 98 -0.85 -24.83 -1.29
N ASP A 99 -0.47 -25.57 -2.33
CA ASP A 99 0.87 -26.17 -2.47
C ASP A 99 1.35 -26.96 -1.24
N GLY A 100 0.41 -27.67 -0.59
CA GLY A 100 0.68 -28.47 0.61
C GLY A 100 0.84 -27.66 1.90
N ARG A 101 0.62 -26.34 1.86
CA ARG A 101 0.56 -25.46 3.02
C ARG A 101 -0.88 -25.17 3.40
N VAL A 102 -1.17 -25.28 4.70
CA VAL A 102 -2.48 -24.95 5.26
C VAL A 102 -2.48 -23.50 5.74
N TYR A 103 -3.49 -22.76 5.33
CA TYR A 103 -3.75 -21.36 5.68
C TYR A 103 -5.06 -21.27 6.46
N HIS A 104 -5.04 -20.53 7.57
CA HIS A 104 -6.18 -20.30 8.45
C HIS A 104 -6.65 -18.85 8.34
N LEU A 105 -7.97 -18.63 8.29
CA LEU A 105 -8.54 -17.30 8.19
C LEU A 105 -8.30 -16.53 9.48
N GLU A 106 -7.58 -15.42 9.38
CA GLU A 106 -7.29 -14.50 10.49
C GLU A 106 -8.27 -13.34 10.52
N GLU A 107 -8.58 -12.78 9.35
CA GLU A 107 -9.45 -11.63 9.25
C GLU A 107 -10.30 -11.65 7.98
N GLN A 108 -11.56 -11.25 8.12
CA GLN A 108 -12.44 -10.94 7.01
C GLN A 108 -13.11 -9.59 7.25
N TYR A 109 -13.18 -8.76 6.21
CA TYR A 109 -13.92 -7.50 6.25
C TYR A 109 -14.45 -7.08 4.89
N VAL A 110 -15.42 -6.16 4.91
CA VAL A 110 -15.97 -5.50 3.74
C VAL A 110 -15.82 -4.00 3.91
N ASP A 111 -15.33 -3.33 2.86
CA ASP A 111 -15.00 -1.91 2.94
C ASP A 111 -15.09 -1.15 1.63
N TRP A 112 -15.31 0.16 1.73
CA TRP A 112 -15.21 1.04 0.58
C TRP A 112 -13.75 1.43 0.31
N ILE A 113 -13.31 1.24 -0.93
CA ILE A 113 -11.98 1.61 -1.40
C ILE A 113 -12.01 2.69 -2.48
N ALA A 114 -10.91 3.44 -2.60
CA ALA A 114 -10.63 4.32 -3.72
C ALA A 114 -9.37 3.86 -4.44
N THR A 115 -9.33 4.03 -5.77
CA THR A 115 -8.23 3.54 -6.62
C THR A 115 -7.66 4.68 -7.47
N VAL A 116 -6.34 4.71 -7.64
CA VAL A 116 -5.63 5.64 -8.53
C VAL A 116 -4.59 4.86 -9.34
N GLY A 117 -4.43 5.18 -10.62
CA GLY A 117 -3.47 4.51 -11.49
C GLY A 117 -3.87 3.09 -11.90
N LYS A 118 -2.88 2.24 -12.13
CA LYS A 118 -3.04 0.83 -12.52
C LYS A 118 -3.09 -0.05 -11.27
N THR A 119 -4.28 -0.50 -10.91
CA THR A 119 -4.48 -1.45 -9.79
C THR A 119 -5.24 -2.68 -10.28
N PRO A 120 -5.34 -3.75 -9.49
CA PRO A 120 -6.14 -4.93 -9.83
C PRO A 120 -7.62 -4.60 -10.08
N PHE A 121 -8.14 -3.55 -9.44
CA PHE A 121 -9.53 -3.12 -9.58
C PHE A 121 -9.59 -1.75 -10.28
N PRO A 122 -10.12 -1.65 -11.50
CA PRO A 122 -10.06 -0.42 -12.29
C PRO A 122 -10.88 0.74 -11.70
N ARG A 123 -11.80 0.45 -10.78
CA ARG A 123 -12.63 1.43 -10.08
C ARG A 123 -12.73 1.05 -8.61
N GLY A 124 -12.77 2.05 -7.75
CA GLY A 124 -13.12 1.89 -6.34
C GLY A 124 -14.58 1.46 -6.15
N GLY A 125 -14.89 1.01 -4.95
CA GLY A 125 -16.19 0.45 -4.60
C GLY A 125 -16.12 -0.33 -3.30
N GLU A 126 -17.17 -1.10 -3.02
CA GLU A 126 -17.18 -2.04 -1.90
C GLU A 126 -16.35 -3.29 -2.25
N GLN A 127 -15.29 -3.51 -1.49
CA GLN A 127 -14.36 -4.62 -1.60
C GLN A 127 -14.53 -5.53 -0.39
N SER A 128 -14.67 -6.83 -0.63
CA SER A 128 -14.53 -7.86 0.40
C SER A 128 -13.10 -8.38 0.42
N VAL A 129 -12.55 -8.56 1.61
CA VAL A 129 -11.16 -9.01 1.82
C VAL A 129 -11.14 -10.14 2.84
N TRP A 130 -10.34 -11.16 2.55
CA TRP A 130 -10.00 -12.23 3.48
C TRP A 130 -8.49 -12.32 3.61
N GLN A 131 -8.00 -12.35 4.83
CA GLN A 131 -6.59 -12.49 5.17
C GLN A 131 -6.39 -13.79 5.92
N PHE A 132 -5.46 -14.60 5.43
CA PHE A 132 -5.12 -15.88 6.01
C PHE A 132 -3.65 -15.91 6.37
N GLN A 133 -3.33 -16.71 7.38
CA GLN A 133 -1.97 -16.99 7.79
C GLN A 133 -1.78 -18.49 7.95
N SER A 134 -0.60 -18.96 7.60
CA SER A 134 -0.15 -20.33 7.81
C SER A 134 0.74 -20.43 9.04
N ASP A 135 0.96 -21.66 9.53
CA ASP A 135 1.82 -21.91 10.70
C ASP A 135 3.28 -21.47 10.50
N ASP A 136 3.76 -21.42 9.25
CA ASP A 136 5.10 -20.94 8.89
C ASP A 136 5.14 -19.44 8.51
N ARG A 137 4.10 -18.69 8.91
CA ARG A 137 3.94 -17.24 8.74
C ARG A 137 3.83 -16.75 7.29
N LYS A 138 3.59 -17.64 6.34
CA LYS A 138 3.19 -17.21 4.99
C LYS A 138 1.77 -16.69 5.01
N LEU A 139 1.53 -15.67 4.19
CA LEU A 139 0.28 -14.94 4.15
C LEU A 139 -0.43 -15.22 2.83
N LEU A 140 -1.74 -15.35 2.91
CA LEU A 140 -2.60 -15.47 1.75
C LEU A 140 -3.71 -14.44 1.86
N ARG A 141 -3.97 -13.72 0.78
CA ARG A 141 -4.98 -12.67 0.73
C ARG A 141 -5.92 -12.91 -0.44
N ILE A 142 -7.21 -12.80 -0.17
CA ILE A 142 -8.26 -12.84 -1.19
C ILE A 142 -8.98 -11.50 -1.20
N GLU A 143 -9.22 -10.97 -2.38
CA GLU A 143 -9.99 -9.75 -2.57
C GLU A 143 -11.09 -9.98 -3.60
N TRP A 144 -12.27 -9.43 -3.34
CA TRP A 144 -13.41 -9.47 -4.27
C TRP A 144 -14.03 -8.09 -4.40
N LEU A 145 -14.23 -7.63 -5.64
CA LEU A 145 -14.96 -6.41 -5.95
C LEU A 145 -15.61 -6.55 -7.33
N ASP A 146 -16.92 -6.27 -7.39
CA ASP A 146 -17.72 -6.22 -8.63
C ASP A 146 -17.51 -7.44 -9.56
N GLY A 147 -17.50 -8.65 -8.99
CA GLY A 147 -17.34 -9.90 -9.73
C GLY A 147 -15.90 -10.22 -10.18
N ARG A 148 -14.93 -9.35 -9.87
CA ARG A 148 -13.50 -9.66 -10.01
C ARG A 148 -12.97 -10.16 -8.68
N PHE A 149 -12.22 -11.24 -8.72
CA PHE A 149 -11.47 -11.75 -7.58
C PHE A 149 -9.97 -11.61 -7.85
N MET A 150 -9.19 -11.45 -6.78
CA MET A 150 -7.75 -11.55 -6.78
C MET A 150 -7.30 -12.43 -5.63
N LEU A 151 -6.28 -13.25 -5.87
CA LEU A 151 -5.64 -14.09 -4.88
C LEU A 151 -4.15 -13.75 -4.84
N TYR A 152 -3.60 -13.62 -3.65
CA TYR A 152 -2.22 -13.26 -3.46
C TYR A 152 -1.56 -14.15 -2.41
N GLU A 153 -0.31 -14.53 -2.66
CA GLU A 153 0.59 -15.06 -1.63
C GLU A 153 1.62 -13.98 -1.27
N GLY A 154 1.95 -13.86 0.02
CA GLY A 154 2.85 -12.83 0.50
C GLY A 154 3.55 -13.16 1.80
N GLU A 155 4.35 -12.19 2.23
CA GLU A 155 5.12 -12.25 3.47
C GLU A 155 5.32 -10.85 4.06
N ASP A 156 5.49 -10.81 5.38
CA ASP A 156 5.75 -9.57 6.10
C ASP A 156 7.14 -9.00 5.74
N ILE A 157 7.19 -7.68 5.55
CA ILE A 157 8.41 -6.94 5.30
C ILE A 157 8.73 -6.07 6.51
N ILE A 158 10.00 -6.07 6.90
CA ILE A 158 10.48 -5.23 7.99
C ILE A 158 10.44 -3.78 7.50
N ALA A 159 9.91 -2.86 8.31
CA ALA A 159 9.80 -1.45 7.90
C ALA A 159 11.14 -0.81 7.50
N ALA A 160 12.26 -1.27 8.05
CA ALA A 160 13.61 -0.83 7.70
C ALA A 160 14.03 -1.22 6.27
N ASP A 161 13.38 -2.22 5.67
CA ASP A 161 13.62 -2.68 4.29
C ASP A 161 12.71 -1.97 3.27
N VAL A 162 11.96 -0.94 3.70
CA VAL A 162 11.12 -0.12 2.83
C VAL A 162 11.64 1.31 2.79
N GLU A 163 12.07 1.75 1.62
CA GLU A 163 12.47 3.14 1.37
C GLU A 163 11.56 3.77 0.30
N VAL A 164 11.10 5.00 0.56
CA VAL A 164 10.27 5.74 -0.40
C VAL A 164 11.07 6.88 -1.01
N LEU A 165 11.16 6.85 -2.34
CA LEU A 165 11.75 7.89 -3.16
C LEU A 165 10.60 8.61 -3.86
N TRP A 166 10.18 9.73 -3.28
CA TRP A 166 9.11 10.55 -3.82
C TRP A 166 9.46 11.03 -5.23
N GLY A 167 8.59 10.74 -6.18
CA GLY A 167 8.67 11.32 -7.51
C GLY A 167 8.58 12.83 -7.39
N ASN A 168 9.51 13.54 -8.02
CA ASN A 168 9.56 14.99 -7.97
C ASN A 168 8.31 15.53 -8.67
N THR A 169 7.22 15.74 -7.93
CA THR A 169 6.08 16.53 -8.39
C THR A 169 6.56 17.97 -8.34
N GLY A 170 7.36 18.34 -9.34
CA GLY A 170 7.85 19.70 -9.51
C GLY A 170 6.68 20.65 -9.40
N SER A 171 6.82 21.60 -8.48
CA SER A 171 6.08 22.85 -8.44
C SER A 171 5.72 23.31 -9.85
N GLN A 172 4.46 23.12 -10.24
CA GLN A 172 3.91 23.93 -11.31
C GLN A 172 3.80 25.34 -10.73
N GLN A 173 4.67 26.21 -11.24
CA GLN A 173 4.62 27.65 -11.07
C GLN A 173 3.36 28.21 -11.71
#